data_AF-K1SMW2-F1
#
_entry.id   AF-K1SMW2-F1
#
_cell.length_a   1.000
_cell.length_b   1.000
_cell.length_c   1.000
_cell.angle_alpha   90.00
_cell.angle_beta   90.00
_cell.angle_gamma   90.00
#
_symmetry.space_group_name_H-M   'P 1'
#
loop_
_entity.id
_entity.type
_entity.pdbx_description
1 polymer ?
#
loop_
_entity_poly.entity_id
_entity_poly.type
_entity_poly.pdbx_seq_one_letter_code
_entity_poly.pdbx_strand_id
1 'polypeptide(L)'
;MKMRTRILGRMLNSEVQQYLERNDIIIVPVGTTEMHGGMPLDCETVVSEAIGLKMAEACDALLLTGLPYFYAGATASGRGTVQVSVRQGINYLGAIARSLLRQGFKRQIYISFHGPAHMTIC
;
A
#
# COMPACT_ATOMS: atom_id res chain seq x y z
N MET A 1 1.50 -25.12 5.80
CA MET A 1 0.06 -24.97 5.49
C MET A 1 -0.08 -23.84 4.47
N LYS A 2 -0.85 -24.02 3.38
CA LYS A 2 -1.05 -22.96 2.39
C LYS A 2 -1.91 -21.86 3.01
N MET A 3 -1.46 -20.60 2.98
CA MET A 3 -2.26 -19.50 3.52
C MET A 3 -3.50 -19.25 2.66
N ARG A 4 -4.63 -18.94 3.32
CA ARG A 4 -5.91 -18.64 2.66
C ARG A 4 -5.86 -17.35 1.84
N THR A 5 -5.10 -16.37 2.32
CA THR A 5 -4.92 -15.07 1.68
C THR A 5 -3.56 -14.48 2.08
N ARG A 6 -3.06 -13.56 1.26
CA ARG A 6 -1.88 -12.73 1.55
C ARG A 6 -2.27 -11.33 2.02
N ILE A 7 -3.54 -10.95 1.87
CA ILE A 7 -4.05 -9.61 2.18
C ILE A 7 -4.32 -9.52 3.68
N LEU A 8 -3.57 -8.66 4.38
CA LEU A 8 -3.61 -8.50 5.83
C LEU A 8 -5.04 -8.25 6.34
N GLY A 9 -5.77 -7.31 5.72
CA GLY A 9 -7.13 -6.95 6.11
C GLY A 9 -8.17 -8.05 5.90
N ARG A 10 -7.79 -9.18 5.28
CA ARG A 10 -8.65 -10.35 5.09
C ARG A 10 -8.23 -11.53 5.96
N MET A 11 -7.24 -11.38 6.84
CA MET A 11 -6.74 -12.43 7.73
C MET A 11 -7.39 -12.34 9.13
N LEU A 12 -7.46 -13.48 9.81
CA LEU A 12 -7.68 -13.55 11.25
C LEU A 12 -6.40 -13.17 11.99
N ASN A 13 -6.54 -12.65 13.21
CA ASN A 13 -5.38 -12.31 14.05
C ASN A 13 -4.44 -13.50 14.29
N SER A 14 -4.99 -14.71 14.48
CA SER A 14 -4.20 -15.93 14.64
C SER A 14 -3.41 -16.31 13.39
N GLU A 15 -3.95 -16.06 12.18
CA GLU A 15 -3.24 -16.27 10.92
C GLU A 15 -2.02 -15.32 10.82
N VAL A 16 -2.15 -14.07 11.31
CA VAL A 16 -1.06 -13.09 11.34
C VAL A 16 0.01 -13.47 12.37
N GLN A 17 -0.39 -13.92 13.57
CA GLN A 17 0.56 -14.39 14.59
C GLN A 17 1.40 -15.56 14.08
N GLN A 18 0.77 -16.57 13.46
CA GLN A 18 1.47 -17.71 12.84
C GLN A 18 2.36 -17.30 11.66
N TYR A 19 2.00 -16.23 10.95
CA TYR A 19 2.84 -15.67 9.90
C TYR A 19 4.13 -15.07 10.49
N LEU A 20 3.99 -14.25 11.53
CA LEU A 20 5.10 -13.54 12.17
C LEU A 20 6.12 -14.44 12.86
N GLU A 21 5.76 -15.69 13.19
CA GLU A 21 6.69 -16.71 13.70
C GLU A 21 7.76 -17.12 12.67
N ARG A 22 7.49 -16.95 11.37
CA ARG A 22 8.40 -17.41 10.30
C ARG A 22 8.86 -16.31 9.35
N ASN A 23 8.10 -15.24 9.19
CA ASN A 23 8.45 -14.13 8.30
C ASN A 23 7.80 -12.82 8.77
N ASP A 24 8.41 -11.68 8.46
CA ASP A 24 7.98 -10.36 8.93
C ASP A 24 7.93 -9.31 7.81
N ILE A 25 7.92 -9.77 6.55
CA ILE A 25 7.82 -8.90 5.38
C ILE A 25 6.37 -8.48 5.20
N ILE A 26 6.13 -7.18 4.99
CA ILE A 26 4.85 -6.66 4.51
C ILE A 26 5.09 -5.70 3.35
N ILE A 27 4.27 -5.86 2.31
CA ILE A 27 4.25 -4.99 1.14
C ILE A 27 3.11 -3.98 1.32
N VAL A 28 3.41 -2.71 1.09
CA VAL A 28 2.48 -1.59 1.26
C VAL A 28 2.37 -0.82 -0.07
N PRO A 29 1.40 -1.19 -0.91
CA PRO A 29 1.02 -0.41 -2.08
C PRO A 29 0.45 0.94 -1.66
N VAL A 30 0.93 1.99 -2.29
CA VAL A 30 0.46 3.37 -2.12
C VAL A 30 0.04 3.85 -3.49
N GLY A 31 -1.22 4.17 -3.66
CA GLY A 31 -1.76 4.66 -4.92
C GLY A 31 -2.21 6.10 -4.83
N THR A 32 -2.92 6.56 -5.84
CA THR A 32 -3.67 7.80 -5.79
C THR A 32 -4.97 7.63 -6.57
N THR A 33 -5.94 8.52 -6.33
CA THR A 33 -7.18 8.61 -7.10
C THR A 33 -7.13 9.89 -7.91
N GLU A 34 -6.78 9.78 -9.19
CA GLU A 34 -6.50 10.95 -10.03
C GLU A 34 -6.90 10.81 -11.49
N MET A 35 -6.97 11.95 -12.17
CA MET A 35 -7.27 12.01 -13.60
C MET A 35 -6.17 11.36 -14.44
N HIS A 36 -6.54 10.28 -15.13
CA HIS A 36 -5.70 9.55 -16.08
C HIS A 36 -6.23 9.59 -17.52
N GLY A 37 -6.76 10.74 -17.95
CA GLY A 37 -7.39 10.89 -19.25
C GLY A 37 -8.56 9.92 -19.45
N GLY A 38 -8.36 8.86 -20.24
CA GLY A 38 -9.37 7.83 -20.53
C GLY A 38 -9.36 6.60 -19.61
N MET A 39 -8.51 6.55 -18.58
CA MET A 39 -8.41 5.41 -17.65
C MET A 39 -9.22 5.64 -16.35
N PRO A 40 -9.56 4.57 -15.60
CA PRO A 40 -10.14 4.68 -14.26
C PRO A 40 -9.26 5.50 -13.31
N LEU A 41 -9.89 6.26 -12.41
CA LEU A 41 -9.18 7.18 -11.50
C LEU A 41 -8.23 6.47 -10.53
N ASP A 42 -8.50 5.21 -10.22
CA ASP A 42 -7.75 4.38 -9.27
C ASP A 42 -6.77 3.42 -9.96
N CYS A 43 -6.55 3.54 -11.28
CA CYS A 43 -5.83 2.53 -12.05
C CYS A 43 -4.42 2.28 -11.49
N GLU A 44 -3.73 3.31 -11.01
CA GLU A 44 -2.41 3.16 -10.38
C GLU A 44 -2.47 2.42 -9.04
N THR A 45 -3.54 2.63 -8.27
CA THR A 45 -3.79 1.87 -7.03
C THR A 45 -4.00 0.40 -7.35
N VAL A 46 -4.89 0.10 -8.31
CA VAL A 46 -5.20 -1.28 -8.73
C VAL A 46 -3.96 -2.01 -9.22
N VAL A 47 -3.14 -1.37 -10.05
CA VAL A 47 -1.89 -1.95 -10.56
C VAL A 47 -0.88 -2.17 -9.43
N SER A 48 -0.73 -1.21 -8.52
CA SER A 48 0.18 -1.33 -7.37
C SER A 48 -0.22 -2.50 -6.45
N GLU A 49 -1.50 -2.65 -6.16
CA GLU A 49 -2.00 -3.77 -5.35
C GLU A 49 -1.85 -5.12 -6.05
N ALA A 50 -2.11 -5.20 -7.36
CA ALA A 50 -1.94 -6.43 -8.13
C ALA A 50 -0.48 -6.89 -8.17
N ILE A 51 0.46 -5.98 -8.40
CA ILE A 51 1.90 -6.29 -8.39
C ILE A 51 2.35 -6.65 -6.97
N GLY A 52 1.91 -5.89 -5.96
CA GLY A 52 2.21 -6.20 -4.56
C GLY A 52 1.74 -7.59 -4.16
N LEU A 53 0.57 -8.03 -4.63
CA LEU A 53 0.09 -9.39 -4.39
C LEU A 53 1.01 -10.44 -5.02
N LYS A 54 1.48 -10.22 -6.26
CA LYS A 54 2.43 -11.12 -6.93
C LYS A 54 3.77 -11.18 -6.22
N MET A 55 4.26 -10.05 -5.74
CA MET A 55 5.46 -10.00 -4.89
C MET A 55 5.23 -10.77 -3.59
N ALA A 56 4.10 -10.60 -2.92
CA ALA A 56 3.78 -11.29 -1.67
C ALA A 56 3.67 -12.81 -1.83
N GLU A 57 3.13 -13.26 -2.97
CA GLU A 57 3.11 -14.68 -3.36
C GLU A 57 4.54 -15.23 -3.55
N ALA A 58 5.44 -14.46 -4.17
CA ALA A 58 6.80 -14.88 -4.51
C ALA A 58 7.77 -14.92 -3.33
N CYS A 59 7.63 -14.02 -2.34
CA CYS A 59 8.58 -13.89 -1.22
C CYS A 59 8.02 -14.29 0.16
N ASP A 60 6.92 -15.02 0.18
CA ASP A 60 6.15 -15.35 1.39
C ASP A 60 5.84 -14.10 2.24
N ALA A 61 5.45 -12.97 1.65
CA ALA A 61 5.08 -11.76 2.40
C ALA A 61 3.58 -11.65 2.67
N LEU A 62 3.18 -10.64 3.45
CA LEU A 62 1.81 -10.13 3.48
C LEU A 62 1.67 -8.84 2.68
N LEU A 63 0.45 -8.50 2.30
CA LEU A 63 0.09 -7.31 1.53
C LEU A 63 -0.89 -6.45 2.34
N LEU A 64 -0.59 -5.17 2.50
CA LEU A 64 -1.55 -4.15 2.91
C LEU A 64 -2.30 -3.63 1.67
N THR A 65 -3.55 -3.22 1.83
CA THR A 65 -4.37 -2.66 0.74
C THR A 65 -5.17 -1.46 1.25
N GLY A 66 -5.76 -0.69 0.35
CA GLY A 66 -6.67 0.40 0.72
C GLY A 66 -5.96 1.71 1.06
N LEU A 67 -4.91 2.04 0.31
CA LEU A 67 -4.20 3.32 0.39
C LEU A 67 -4.28 4.11 -0.93
N PRO A 68 -5.48 4.56 -1.37
CA PRO A 68 -5.67 5.20 -2.67
C PRO A 68 -5.64 6.74 -2.66
N TYR A 69 -5.41 7.39 -1.51
CA TYR A 69 -5.57 8.86 -1.38
C TYR A 69 -4.28 9.54 -0.97
N PHE A 70 -3.54 10.04 -1.96
CA PHE A 70 -2.25 10.69 -1.77
C PHE A 70 -2.12 11.93 -2.66
N TYR A 71 -0.91 12.48 -2.71
CA TYR A 71 -0.64 13.71 -3.44
C TYR A 71 -0.69 13.46 -4.95
N ALA A 72 -1.73 13.97 -5.62
CA ALA A 72 -1.99 13.79 -7.05
C ALA A 72 -1.10 14.66 -7.98
N GLY A 73 -0.29 15.57 -7.44
CA GLY A 73 0.60 16.40 -8.27
C GLY A 73 -0.15 17.25 -9.31
N ALA A 74 0.21 17.10 -10.58
CA ALA A 74 -0.29 17.94 -11.69
C ALA A 74 -1.75 17.64 -12.09
N THR A 75 -2.31 16.50 -11.69
CA THR A 75 -3.67 16.05 -12.05
C THR A 75 -4.76 16.64 -11.13
N ALA A 76 -4.37 17.51 -10.19
CA ALA A 76 -5.23 18.22 -9.25
C ALA A 76 -6.39 18.99 -9.90
N SER A 77 -6.26 19.39 -11.16
CA SER A 77 -7.32 20.07 -11.92
C SER A 77 -8.47 19.15 -12.34
N GLY A 78 -8.27 17.83 -12.29
CA GLY A 78 -9.28 16.84 -12.60
C GLY A 78 -10.40 16.80 -11.55
N ARG A 79 -11.66 16.90 -11.98
CA ARG A 79 -12.82 16.91 -11.06
C ARG A 79 -13.01 15.63 -10.24
N GLY A 80 -12.46 14.51 -10.72
CA GLY A 80 -12.47 13.23 -10.02
C GLY A 80 -11.24 13.01 -9.13
N THR A 81 -10.23 13.88 -9.22
CA THR A 81 -8.99 13.74 -8.46
C THR A 81 -9.23 14.07 -6.99
N VAL A 82 -8.81 13.17 -6.09
CA VAL A 82 -8.83 13.39 -4.65
C VAL A 82 -7.44 13.76 -4.19
N GLN A 83 -7.30 14.96 -3.61
CA GLN A 83 -5.99 15.51 -3.29
C GLN A 83 -5.71 15.55 -1.79
N VAL A 84 -4.57 14.99 -1.41
CA VAL A 84 -3.98 15.09 -0.07
C VAL A 84 -2.63 15.80 -0.18
N SER A 85 -2.25 16.62 0.81
CA SER A 85 -0.92 17.25 0.79
C SER A 85 0.19 16.23 1.02
N VAL A 86 1.39 16.48 0.48
CA VAL A 86 2.58 15.65 0.69
C VAL A 86 2.84 15.42 2.19
N ARG A 87 2.76 16.48 3.01
CA ARG A 87 3.01 16.38 4.46
C ARG A 87 1.98 15.50 5.17
N GLN A 88 0.70 15.58 4.80
CA GLN A 88 -0.33 14.69 5.34
C GLN A 88 -0.06 13.24 4.95
N GLY A 89 0.34 12.98 3.70
CA GLY A 89 0.77 11.66 3.22
C GLY A 89 1.93 11.08 4.03
N ILE A 90 3.01 11.85 4.23
CA ILE A 90 4.17 11.45 5.05
C ILE A 90 3.74 11.12 6.48
N ASN A 91 2.93 11.99 7.09
CA ASN A 91 2.47 11.78 8.47
C ASN A 91 1.63 10.50 8.60
N TYR A 92 0.75 10.25 7.63
CA TYR A 92 -0.11 9.09 7.60
C TYR A 92 0.67 7.79 7.38
N LEU A 93 1.54 7.74 6.36
CA LEU A 93 2.42 6.58 6.12
C LEU A 93 3.37 6.33 7.28
N GLY A 94 3.91 7.38 7.89
CA GLY A 94 4.74 7.24 9.10
C GLY A 94 3.97 6.66 10.28
N ALA A 95 2.69 6.99 10.46
CA ALA A 95 1.85 6.40 11.50
C ALA A 95 1.60 4.91 11.24
N ILE A 96 1.31 4.54 9.98
CA ILE A 96 1.16 3.14 9.55
C ILE A 96 2.47 2.39 9.77
N ALA A 97 3.60 2.92 9.31
CA ALA A 97 4.91 2.28 9.41
C ALA A 97 5.28 1.92 10.84
N ARG A 98 5.10 2.89 11.77
CA ARG A 98 5.32 2.68 13.20
C ARG A 98 4.36 1.66 13.80
N SER A 99 3.11 1.60 13.32
CA SER A 99 2.14 0.59 13.77
C SER A 99 2.55 -0.81 13.33
N LEU A 100 2.88 -0.98 12.04
CA LEU A 100 3.35 -2.25 11.48
C LEU A 100 4.63 -2.72 12.17
N LEU A 101 5.56 -1.80 12.46
CA LEU A 101 6.78 -2.12 13.19
C LEU A 101 6.49 -2.65 14.60
N ARG A 102 5.57 -2.01 15.35
CA ARG A 102 5.14 -2.47 16.68
C ARG A 102 4.44 -3.84 16.64
N GLN A 103 3.77 -4.17 15.54
CA GLN A 103 3.13 -5.46 15.34
C GLN A 103 4.13 -6.58 15.02
N GLY A 104 5.37 -6.24 14.67
CA GLY A 104 6.43 -7.20 14.35
C GLY A 104 6.89 -7.18 12.89
N PHE A 105 6.26 -6.39 12.00
CA PHE A 105 6.69 -6.26 10.61
C PHE A 105 7.91 -5.33 10.49
N LYS A 106 9.11 -5.91 10.60
CA LYS A 106 10.37 -5.14 10.55
C LYS A 106 10.80 -4.81 9.13
N ARG A 107 10.40 -5.62 8.15
CA ARG A 107 10.71 -5.44 6.73
C ARG A 107 9.47 -4.95 5.99
N GLN A 108 9.39 -3.64 5.78
CA GLN A 108 8.26 -3.00 5.12
C GLN A 108 8.69 -2.50 3.74
N ILE A 109 7.99 -2.93 2.70
CA ILE A 109 8.32 -2.61 1.31
C ILE A 109 7.18 -1.76 0.74
N TYR A 110 7.44 -0.48 0.53
CA TYR A 110 6.47 0.43 -0.05
C TYR A 110 6.62 0.47 -1.57
N ILE A 111 5.51 0.33 -2.28
CA ILE A 111 5.50 0.33 -3.75
C ILE A 111 4.41 1.28 -4.26
N SER A 112 4.64 1.86 -5.44
CA SER A 112 3.64 2.72 -6.09
C SER A 112 3.86 2.73 -7.60
N PHE A 113 2.76 2.85 -8.33
CA PHE A 113 2.74 3.19 -9.75
C PHE A 113 2.43 4.66 -10.01
N HIS A 114 2.28 5.47 -8.95
CA HIS A 114 2.07 6.91 -9.04
C HIS A 114 3.40 7.66 -8.98
N GLY A 115 3.73 8.43 -10.02
CA GLY A 115 5.05 9.08 -10.14
C GLY A 115 5.44 9.95 -8.93
N PRO A 116 4.61 10.93 -8.52
CA PRO A 116 4.82 11.75 -7.33
C PRO A 116 4.88 11.01 -5.99
N ALA A 117 4.57 9.71 -5.92
CA ALA A 117 4.53 8.98 -4.64
C ALA A 117 5.89 8.96 -3.92
N HIS A 118 7.01 9.09 -4.64
CA HIS A 118 8.35 9.24 -4.06
C HIS A 118 8.50 10.45 -3.13
N MET A 119 7.60 11.44 -3.21
CA MET A 119 7.57 12.59 -2.30
C MET A 119 6.94 12.25 -0.95
N THR A 120 6.17 11.17 -0.88
CA THR A 120 5.41 10.75 0.32
C THR A 120 5.91 9.44 0.93
N ILE A 121 6.40 8.52 0.10
CA ILE A 121 6.91 7.22 0.53
C ILE A 121 8.31 7.41 1.11
N CYS A 122 8.52 6.85 2.30
CA CYS A 122 9.81 6.83 2.98
C CYS A 122 10.67 5.64 2.53
#